data_AF-A0AAJ2T9U0-F1
#
_entry.id   AF-A0AAJ2T9U0-F1
#
_cell.length_a   1.000
_cell.length_b   1.000
_cell.length_c   1.000
_cell.angle_alpha   90.00
_cell.angle_beta   90.00
_cell.angle_gamma   90.00
#
_symmetry.space_group_name_H-M   'P 1'
#
loop_
_entity.id
_entity.type
_entity.pdbx_description
1 polymer ?
#
loop_
_entity_poly.entity_id
_entity_poly.type
_entity_poly.pdbx_seq_one_letter_code
_entity_poly.pdbx_strand_id
1 'polypeptide(L)'
;MNQYEKQIRNLYLGILNNYPEFAEEDDAHLEYDFAAPEFEELRSAYNLNNIEGNGTASERAERLLHYFAPRLKHESFYDNHVECSAMKLLTYSFENDEHGINCLNKAKILAECCLALCIFARRVFIHPFSPFDFDSHVVCEIFDEQRGKWIMLDPTTDGYFVNEDNVPLSMYEIRTNYLNSEFLTLVSADDKDADLRKAAEKNESINLYFLKNCFRISFETYNGFGERKGSVCLVPEHYPVCRNEELNHRFRVENMPEEYRYLLDAQEKYLEKTNHTEEPTAYSVRSVYAAPERKS
;
A
#
# COMPACT_ATOMS: atom_id res chain seq x y z
N MET A 1 -4.81 4.36 -24.37
CA MET A 1 -3.45 4.90 -24.12
C MET A 1 -2.96 5.76 -25.29
N ASN A 2 -2.71 7.05 -25.03
CA ASN A 2 -2.12 7.98 -26.00
C ASN A 2 -0.61 7.71 -26.21
N GLN A 3 0.03 8.40 -27.15
CA GLN A 3 1.46 8.16 -27.46
C GLN A 3 2.40 8.52 -26.29
N TYR A 4 2.06 9.53 -25.49
CA TYR A 4 2.85 9.96 -24.35
C TYR A 4 2.78 8.95 -23.20
N GLU A 5 1.59 8.46 -22.86
CA GLU A 5 1.40 7.40 -21.87
C GLU A 5 2.14 6.11 -22.26
N LYS A 6 2.17 5.76 -23.55
CA LYS A 6 2.98 4.63 -24.06
C LYS A 6 4.48 4.82 -23.81
N GLN A 7 4.98 6.04 -24.02
CA GLN A 7 6.39 6.35 -23.76
C GLN A 7 6.72 6.26 -22.28
N ILE A 8 5.84 6.78 -21.41
CA ILE A 8 5.99 6.66 -19.95
C ILE A 8 5.95 5.20 -19.51
N ARG A 9 4.99 4.41 -20.02
CA ARG A 9 4.90 2.99 -19.72
C ARG A 9 6.21 2.26 -20.07
N ASN A 10 6.74 2.51 -21.26
CA ASN A 10 8.02 1.93 -21.69
C ASN A 10 9.20 2.39 -20.83
N LEU A 11 9.19 3.65 -20.36
CA LEU A 11 10.20 4.15 -19.43
C LEU A 11 10.16 3.37 -18.11
N TYR A 12 8.98 3.22 -17.49
CA TYR A 12 8.86 2.51 -16.22
C TYR A 12 9.15 1.01 -16.35
N LEU A 13 8.67 0.37 -17.43
CA LEU A 13 9.04 -1.02 -17.73
C LEU A 13 10.55 -1.15 -17.94
N GLY A 14 11.17 -0.20 -18.65
CA GLY A 14 12.62 -0.17 -18.84
C GLY A 14 13.37 -0.06 -17.51
N ILE A 15 12.91 0.79 -16.60
CA ILE A 15 13.47 0.88 -15.24
C ILE A 15 13.36 -0.46 -14.52
N LEU A 16 12.16 -1.06 -14.43
CA LEU A 16 11.99 -2.35 -13.75
C LEU A 16 12.85 -3.46 -14.37
N ASN A 17 12.92 -3.53 -15.70
CA ASN A 17 13.73 -4.55 -16.39
C ASN A 17 15.24 -4.38 -16.18
N ASN A 18 15.72 -3.19 -15.83
CA ASN A 18 17.12 -2.98 -15.45
C ASN A 18 17.39 -3.27 -13.96
N TYR A 19 16.35 -3.43 -13.15
CA TYR A 19 16.41 -3.76 -11.72
C TYR A 19 15.43 -4.91 -11.40
N PRO A 20 15.53 -6.08 -12.06
CA PRO A 20 14.54 -7.13 -11.92
C PRO A 20 14.55 -7.78 -10.53
N GLU A 21 15.72 -7.93 -9.94
CA GLU A 21 15.92 -8.62 -8.66
C GLU A 21 15.90 -7.66 -7.47
N PHE A 22 15.46 -8.18 -6.33
CA PHE A 22 15.64 -7.56 -5.02
C PHE A 22 16.91 -8.12 -4.37
N ALA A 23 17.66 -7.28 -3.66
CA ALA A 23 18.74 -7.73 -2.80
C ALA A 23 18.17 -8.52 -1.61
N GLU A 24 18.90 -9.54 -1.15
CA GLU A 24 18.48 -10.43 -0.06
C GLU A 24 19.60 -10.58 0.98
N GLU A 25 19.71 -9.61 1.89
CA GLU A 25 20.73 -9.56 2.94
C GLU A 25 20.31 -10.30 4.22
N ASP A 26 19.01 -10.31 4.54
CA ASP A 26 18.46 -10.96 5.74
C ASP A 26 17.02 -11.48 5.52
N ASP A 27 16.55 -12.33 6.43
CA ASP A 27 15.15 -12.76 6.47
C ASP A 27 14.33 -11.83 7.39
N ALA A 28 13.17 -11.37 6.91
CA ALA A 28 12.29 -10.49 7.65
C ALA A 28 11.48 -11.22 8.72
N HIS A 29 11.24 -10.55 9.85
CA HIS A 29 10.27 -10.96 10.85
C HIS A 29 9.17 -9.90 10.96
N LEU A 30 7.94 -10.25 10.57
CA LEU A 30 6.76 -9.40 10.74
C LEU A 30 5.92 -9.89 11.91
N GLU A 31 5.61 -8.98 12.84
CA GLU A 31 4.70 -9.22 13.95
C GLU A 31 3.26 -8.84 13.57
N TYR A 32 2.31 -9.69 13.97
CA TYR A 32 0.88 -9.42 13.85
C TYR A 32 0.24 -9.49 15.23
N ASP A 33 -0.37 -8.39 15.66
CA ASP A 33 -1.06 -8.29 16.94
C ASP A 33 -2.56 -8.17 16.69
N PHE A 34 -3.30 -9.17 17.18
CA PHE A 34 -4.77 -9.23 17.14
C PHE A 34 -5.40 -8.94 18.51
N ALA A 35 -4.58 -8.80 19.55
CA ALA A 35 -5.01 -8.75 20.94
C ALA A 35 -5.08 -7.33 21.50
N ALA A 36 -4.81 -6.30 20.68
CA ALA A 36 -4.96 -4.91 21.06
C ALA A 36 -6.39 -4.65 21.58
N PRO A 37 -6.57 -4.17 22.83
CA PRO A 37 -7.90 -3.96 23.41
C PRO A 37 -8.73 -2.93 22.63
N GLU A 38 -8.09 -1.99 21.95
CA GLU A 38 -8.72 -0.97 21.10
C GLU A 38 -9.47 -1.59 19.91
N PHE A 39 -9.16 -2.82 19.51
CA PHE A 39 -9.90 -3.51 18.46
C PHE A 39 -11.33 -3.88 18.88
N GLU A 40 -11.61 -4.10 20.16
CA GLU A 40 -13.00 -4.28 20.63
C GLU A 40 -13.83 -3.01 20.43
N GLU A 41 -13.22 -1.86 20.73
CA GLU A 41 -13.84 -0.55 20.53
C GLU A 41 -14.04 -0.26 19.04
N LEU A 42 -13.00 -0.49 18.22
CA LEU A 42 -13.07 -0.32 16.76
C LEU A 42 -14.17 -1.19 16.13
N ARG A 43 -14.25 -2.48 16.50
CA ARG A 43 -15.30 -3.40 16.04
C ARG A 43 -16.69 -2.90 16.39
N SER A 44 -16.87 -2.43 17.63
CA SER A 44 -18.16 -2.00 18.16
C SER A 44 -18.61 -0.67 17.55
N ALA A 45 -17.72 0.32 17.48
CA ALA A 45 -18.02 1.67 17.00
C ALA A 45 -18.44 1.69 15.52
N TYR A 46 -17.77 0.90 14.68
CA TYR A 46 -18.05 0.85 13.23
C TYR A 46 -18.81 -0.39 12.79
N ASN A 47 -19.31 -1.21 13.73
CA ASN A 47 -20.08 -2.42 13.46
C ASN A 47 -19.41 -3.36 12.45
N LEU A 48 -18.10 -3.59 12.62
CA LEU A 48 -17.27 -4.29 11.64
C LEU A 48 -17.78 -5.71 11.34
N ASN A 49 -18.24 -6.44 12.36
CA ASN A 49 -18.79 -7.79 12.23
C ASN A 49 -19.98 -7.85 11.25
N ASN A 50 -20.79 -6.79 11.18
CA ASN A 50 -21.92 -6.72 10.26
C ASN A 50 -21.47 -6.41 8.83
N ILE A 51 -20.45 -5.58 8.67
CA ILE A 51 -19.91 -5.21 7.35
C ILE A 51 -19.20 -6.41 6.72
N GLU A 52 -18.36 -7.08 7.51
CA GLU A 52 -17.56 -8.18 6.98
C GLU A 52 -18.37 -9.41 6.63
N GLY A 53 -19.51 -9.66 7.29
CA GLY A 53 -20.32 -10.86 7.10
C GLY A 53 -19.54 -12.19 7.18
N ASN A 54 -20.11 -13.23 6.56
CA ASN A 54 -19.49 -14.56 6.49
C ASN A 54 -18.67 -14.72 5.20
N GLY A 55 -17.63 -15.56 5.24
CA GLY A 55 -16.86 -15.93 4.06
C GLY A 55 -15.38 -16.08 4.35
N THR A 56 -14.61 -16.15 3.27
CA THR A 56 -13.14 -16.18 3.30
C THR A 56 -12.57 -14.86 3.82
N ALA A 57 -11.29 -14.87 4.19
CA ALA A 57 -10.56 -13.66 4.55
C ALA A 57 -10.62 -12.61 3.43
N SER A 58 -10.47 -13.02 2.16
CA SER A 58 -10.57 -12.14 0.99
C SER A 58 -11.96 -11.51 0.89
N GLU A 59 -13.03 -12.32 0.91
CA GLU A 59 -14.40 -11.81 0.78
C GLU A 59 -14.80 -10.86 1.91
N ARG A 60 -14.35 -11.14 3.14
CA ARG A 60 -14.56 -10.28 4.31
C ARG A 60 -13.81 -8.95 4.16
N ALA A 61 -12.55 -9.00 3.74
CA ALA A 61 -11.72 -7.81 3.53
C ALA A 61 -12.19 -6.96 2.34
N GLU A 62 -12.64 -7.57 1.25
CA GLU A 62 -13.24 -6.88 0.09
C GLU A 62 -14.52 -6.12 0.49
N ARG A 63 -15.36 -6.68 1.36
CA ARG A 63 -16.54 -5.97 1.88
C ARG A 63 -16.16 -4.78 2.76
N LEU A 64 -15.13 -4.91 3.60
CA LEU A 64 -14.61 -3.76 4.36
C LEU A 64 -14.05 -2.69 3.42
N LEU A 65 -13.27 -3.09 2.41
CA LEU A 65 -12.73 -2.21 1.39
C LEU A 65 -13.84 -1.40 0.72
N HIS A 66 -14.83 -2.09 0.14
CA HIS A 66 -15.95 -1.44 -0.56
C HIS A 66 -16.83 -0.61 0.38
N TYR A 67 -16.95 -1.00 1.64
CA TYR A 67 -17.63 -0.19 2.63
C TYR A 67 -16.88 1.14 2.85
N PHE A 68 -15.60 1.12 3.21
CA PHE A 68 -14.89 2.34 3.60
C PHE A 68 -14.47 3.22 2.43
N ALA A 69 -13.93 2.64 1.35
CA ALA A 69 -13.24 3.37 0.29
C ALA A 69 -14.08 4.48 -0.37
N PRO A 70 -15.35 4.26 -0.75
CA PRO A 70 -16.17 5.30 -1.40
C PRO A 70 -16.49 6.51 -0.51
N ARG A 71 -16.39 6.37 0.83
CA ARG A 71 -16.72 7.43 1.79
C ARG A 71 -15.50 8.16 2.34
N LEU A 72 -14.32 7.59 2.18
CA LEU A 72 -13.08 8.26 2.57
C LEU A 72 -12.63 9.21 1.46
N LYS A 73 -12.79 10.52 1.67
CA LYS A 73 -12.29 11.53 0.73
C LYS A 73 -10.76 11.43 0.62
N HIS A 74 -10.25 11.37 -0.61
CA HIS A 74 -8.80 11.36 -0.84
C HIS A 74 -8.25 12.79 -0.86
N GLU A 75 -7.18 13.03 -0.10
CA GLU A 75 -6.41 14.28 -0.13
C GLU A 75 -4.92 13.91 -0.18
N SER A 76 -4.28 14.14 -1.31
CA SER A 76 -2.87 13.75 -1.52
C SER A 76 -1.92 14.58 -0.66
N PHE A 77 -2.27 15.83 -0.37
CA PHE A 77 -1.44 16.77 0.38
C PHE A 77 -1.83 16.85 1.86
N TYR A 78 -2.36 15.77 2.43
CA TYR A 78 -2.64 15.66 3.86
C TYR A 78 -1.34 15.56 4.69
N ASP A 79 -1.18 16.40 5.71
CA ASP A 79 0.03 16.52 6.55
C ASP A 79 0.22 15.44 7.62
N ASN A 80 -0.74 14.52 7.76
CA ASN A 80 -0.72 13.46 8.76
C ASN A 80 -0.71 13.98 10.22
N HIS A 81 -1.39 15.10 10.50
CA HIS A 81 -1.50 15.62 11.87
C HIS A 81 -2.37 14.75 12.80
N VAL A 82 -3.30 13.94 12.26
CA VAL A 82 -4.09 12.99 13.06
C VAL A 82 -3.26 11.75 13.34
N GLU A 83 -3.35 11.26 14.57
CA GLU A 83 -2.73 10.02 14.99
C GLU A 83 -3.07 8.86 14.04
N CYS A 84 -2.06 8.08 13.66
CA CYS A 84 -2.19 7.01 12.68
C CYS A 84 -2.81 5.73 13.30
N SER A 85 -4.10 5.79 13.61
CA SER A 85 -4.94 4.67 14.03
C SER A 85 -6.31 4.74 13.34
N ALA A 86 -6.89 3.58 13.01
CA ALA A 86 -8.17 3.52 12.30
C ALA A 86 -9.26 4.26 13.06
N MET A 87 -9.26 4.18 14.39
CA MET A 87 -10.22 4.89 15.22
C MET A 87 -10.19 6.40 15.01
N LYS A 88 -9.01 7.01 15.17
CA LYS A 88 -8.86 8.47 15.02
C LYS A 88 -9.10 8.93 13.59
N LEU A 89 -8.64 8.14 12.62
CA LEU A 89 -8.77 8.47 11.19
C LEU A 89 -10.22 8.34 10.70
N LEU A 90 -10.97 7.34 11.16
CA LEU A 90 -12.38 7.19 10.83
C LEU A 90 -13.21 8.33 11.44
N THR A 91 -13.00 8.68 12.72
CA THR A 91 -13.67 9.86 13.31
C THR A 91 -13.35 11.15 12.55
N TYR A 92 -12.09 11.30 12.10
CA TYR A 92 -11.68 12.52 11.40
C TYR A 92 -12.24 12.63 9.98
N SER A 93 -12.18 11.55 9.18
CA SER A 93 -12.42 11.60 7.73
C SER A 93 -13.63 10.80 7.25
N PHE A 94 -14.02 9.72 7.94
CA PHE A 94 -15.17 8.92 7.55
C PHE A 94 -16.48 9.49 8.10
N GLU A 95 -16.46 10.03 9.32
CA GLU A 95 -17.61 10.69 9.94
C GLU A 95 -17.80 12.15 9.49
N ASN A 96 -16.81 12.72 8.80
CA ASN A 96 -16.84 14.07 8.26
C ASN A 96 -16.23 14.10 6.85
N ASP A 97 -17.08 14.20 5.83
CA ASP A 97 -16.70 14.16 4.41
C ASP A 97 -15.98 15.42 3.91
N GLU A 98 -15.93 16.49 4.72
CA GLU A 98 -15.11 17.66 4.41
C GLU A 98 -13.62 17.34 4.52
N HIS A 99 -13.24 16.41 5.40
CA HIS A 99 -11.87 16.05 5.72
C HIS A 99 -11.36 14.90 4.85
N GLY A 100 -10.39 15.19 3.99
CA GLY A 100 -9.69 14.18 3.22
C GLY A 100 -8.42 13.67 3.92
N ILE A 101 -8.04 12.43 3.61
CA ILE A 101 -6.78 11.81 4.03
C ILE A 101 -6.09 11.12 2.85
N ASN A 102 -4.76 10.98 2.96
CA ASN A 102 -3.93 10.35 1.94
C ASN A 102 -4.00 8.80 1.96
N CYS A 103 -3.35 8.16 0.99
CA CYS A 103 -3.32 6.70 0.83
C CYS A 103 -2.74 5.98 2.06
N LEU A 104 -1.71 6.57 2.70
CA LEU A 104 -1.09 6.03 3.93
C LEU A 104 -2.12 5.74 5.03
N ASN A 105 -3.03 6.69 5.25
CA ASN A 105 -4.02 6.60 6.31
C ASN A 105 -5.24 5.77 5.90
N LYS A 106 -5.64 5.81 4.61
CA LYS A 106 -6.67 4.92 4.08
C LYS A 106 -6.25 3.44 4.22
N ALA A 107 -5.00 3.11 3.87
CA ALA A 107 -4.45 1.78 4.04
C ALA A 107 -4.40 1.36 5.52
N LYS A 108 -4.12 2.30 6.44
CA LYS A 108 -4.12 2.03 7.89
C LYS A 108 -5.50 1.66 8.40
N ILE A 109 -6.53 2.40 7.97
CA ILE A 109 -7.93 2.09 8.31
C ILE A 109 -8.27 0.66 7.89
N LEU A 110 -8.01 0.30 6.64
CA LEU A 110 -8.35 -1.04 6.14
C LEU A 110 -7.56 -2.13 6.88
N ALA A 111 -6.24 -1.94 7.07
CA ALA A 111 -5.40 -2.91 7.76
C ALA A 111 -5.86 -3.16 9.20
N GLU A 112 -6.10 -2.12 9.99
CA GLU A 112 -6.56 -2.29 11.38
C GLU A 112 -7.98 -2.85 11.48
N CYS A 113 -8.89 -2.48 10.58
CA CYS A 113 -10.22 -3.11 10.53
C CYS A 113 -10.12 -4.61 10.24
N CYS A 114 -9.23 -5.03 9.33
CA CYS A 114 -8.97 -6.45 9.07
C CYS A 114 -8.34 -7.16 10.28
N LEU A 115 -7.32 -6.55 10.90
CA LEU A 115 -6.66 -7.11 12.10
C LEU A 115 -7.65 -7.24 13.26
N ALA A 116 -8.52 -6.25 13.47
CA ALA A 116 -9.59 -6.30 14.44
C ALA A 116 -10.56 -7.47 14.18
N LEU A 117 -10.64 -7.98 12.96
CA LEU A 117 -11.49 -9.11 12.59
C LEU A 117 -10.70 -10.44 12.48
N CYS A 118 -9.49 -10.48 13.04
CA CYS A 118 -8.58 -11.62 13.01
C CYS A 118 -8.20 -12.06 11.59
N ILE A 119 -8.14 -11.09 10.65
CA ILE A 119 -7.60 -11.27 9.30
C ILE A 119 -6.19 -10.69 9.32
N PHE A 120 -5.19 -11.49 8.94
CA PHE A 120 -3.83 -10.99 8.76
C PHE A 120 -3.84 -9.89 7.70
N ALA A 121 -3.43 -8.68 8.09
CA ALA A 121 -3.36 -7.54 7.22
C ALA A 121 -2.14 -6.69 7.53
N ARG A 122 -1.63 -5.99 6.50
CA ARG A 122 -0.46 -5.12 6.60
C ARG A 122 -0.56 -3.97 5.63
N ARG A 123 0.04 -2.84 5.96
CA ARG A 123 0.29 -1.78 4.97
C ARG A 123 1.49 -2.15 4.11
N VAL A 124 1.40 -1.81 2.83
CA VAL A 124 2.46 -1.99 1.86
C VAL A 124 2.73 -0.66 1.18
N PHE A 125 3.93 -0.15 1.37
CA PHE A 125 4.39 1.10 0.80
C PHE A 125 5.11 0.78 -0.52
N ILE A 126 4.69 1.41 -1.60
CA ILE A 126 5.22 1.20 -2.94
C ILE A 126 5.81 2.51 -3.45
N HIS A 127 7.11 2.46 -3.77
CA HIS A 127 7.92 3.63 -4.02
C HIS A 127 8.39 3.67 -5.47
N PRO A 128 8.36 4.85 -6.12
CA PRO A 128 8.91 5.01 -7.45
C PRO A 128 10.45 4.97 -7.45
N PHE A 129 11.03 4.78 -8.63
CA PHE A 129 12.48 4.90 -8.82
C PHE A 129 12.99 6.34 -8.76
N SER A 130 12.22 7.27 -9.33
CA SER A 130 12.66 8.66 -9.51
C SER A 130 12.67 9.40 -8.18
N PRO A 131 13.78 10.10 -7.83
CA PRO A 131 13.77 11.02 -6.70
C PRO A 131 13.05 12.33 -7.05
N PHE A 132 12.70 12.58 -8.31
CA PHE A 132 12.01 13.79 -8.75
C PHE A 132 10.50 13.56 -8.83
N ASP A 133 9.95 13.06 -7.72
CA ASP A 133 8.53 12.70 -7.60
C ASP A 133 8.01 13.18 -6.24
N PHE A 134 6.82 13.79 -6.23
CA PHE A 134 6.15 14.19 -4.99
C PHE A 134 5.31 13.07 -4.40
N ASP A 135 5.12 11.99 -5.14
CA ASP A 135 4.05 11.05 -4.89
C ASP A 135 4.50 9.59 -4.91
N SER A 136 4.00 8.86 -3.93
CA SER A 136 4.18 7.42 -3.70
C SER A 136 2.86 6.85 -3.22
N HIS A 137 2.68 5.54 -3.25
CA HIS A 137 1.40 4.94 -2.87
C HIS A 137 1.51 3.96 -1.71
N VAL A 138 0.43 3.81 -0.97
CA VAL A 138 0.32 2.85 0.14
C VAL A 138 -0.99 2.10 0.00
N VAL A 139 -0.89 0.77 0.00
CA VAL A 139 -2.03 -0.15 -0.11
C VAL A 139 -2.10 -1.06 1.11
N CYS A 140 -3.16 -1.85 1.21
CA CYS A 140 -3.27 -2.92 2.20
C CYS A 140 -2.99 -4.27 1.52
N GLU A 141 -2.33 -5.18 2.20
CA GLU A 141 -2.33 -6.60 1.83
C GLU A 141 -2.99 -7.41 2.94
N ILE A 142 -3.81 -8.40 2.56
CA ILE A 142 -4.36 -9.41 3.47
C ILE A 142 -3.84 -10.79 3.09
N PHE A 143 -3.72 -11.69 4.06
CA PHE A 143 -3.41 -13.10 3.78
C PHE A 143 -4.71 -13.90 3.63
N ASP A 144 -4.93 -14.45 2.44
CA ASP A 144 -6.03 -15.37 2.19
C ASP A 144 -5.60 -16.81 2.52
N GLU A 145 -6.00 -17.26 3.71
CA GLU A 145 -5.71 -18.60 4.21
C GLU A 145 -6.21 -19.71 3.27
N GLN A 146 -7.30 -19.51 2.53
CA GLN A 146 -7.83 -20.53 1.61
C GLN A 146 -6.93 -20.69 0.38
N ARG A 147 -6.33 -19.59 -0.09
CA ARG A 147 -5.41 -19.59 -1.23
C ARG A 147 -3.95 -19.80 -0.83
N GLY A 148 -3.62 -19.60 0.45
CA GLY A 148 -2.26 -19.67 0.96
C GLY A 148 -1.37 -18.55 0.43
N LYS A 149 -1.93 -17.35 0.17
CA LYS A 149 -1.16 -16.22 -0.39
C LYS A 149 -1.65 -14.86 0.09
N TRP A 150 -0.79 -13.86 -0.05
CA TRP A 150 -1.12 -12.45 0.13
C TRP A 150 -1.92 -11.90 -1.07
N ILE A 151 -2.83 -10.96 -0.81
CA ILE A 151 -3.66 -10.27 -1.81
C ILE A 151 -3.64 -8.78 -1.50
N MET A 152 -3.38 -7.97 -2.52
CA MET A 152 -3.40 -6.51 -2.41
C MET A 152 -4.82 -5.96 -2.55
N LEU A 153 -5.18 -5.03 -1.67
CA LEU A 153 -6.43 -4.26 -1.65
C LEU A 153 -6.09 -2.76 -1.55
N ASP A 154 -6.67 -1.93 -2.42
CA ASP A 154 -6.43 -0.49 -2.43
C ASP A 154 -7.68 0.33 -2.02
N PRO A 155 -7.72 0.85 -0.78
CA PRO A 155 -8.81 1.70 -0.29
C PRO A 155 -8.85 3.10 -0.92
N THR A 156 -7.87 3.46 -1.75
CA THR A 156 -7.90 4.70 -2.53
C THR A 156 -8.71 4.54 -3.81
N THR A 157 -8.64 3.37 -4.45
CA THR A 157 -9.32 3.09 -5.73
C THR A 157 -10.57 2.21 -5.60
N ASP A 158 -10.86 1.70 -4.41
CA ASP A 158 -11.91 0.70 -4.17
C ASP A 158 -11.75 -0.55 -5.08
N GLY A 159 -10.55 -1.12 -5.07
CA GLY A 159 -10.22 -2.20 -5.98
C GLY A 159 -8.98 -3.00 -5.61
N TYR A 160 -8.69 -3.99 -6.43
CA TYR A 160 -7.53 -4.87 -6.32
C TYR A 160 -7.08 -5.31 -7.71
N PHE A 161 -5.86 -5.82 -7.82
CA PHE A 161 -5.34 -6.32 -9.10
C PHE A 161 -5.61 -7.81 -9.26
N VAL A 162 -5.93 -8.20 -10.49
CA VAL A 162 -6.10 -9.59 -10.90
C VAL A 162 -5.25 -9.91 -12.14
N ASN A 163 -4.91 -11.18 -12.33
CA ASN A 163 -4.34 -11.70 -13.56
C ASN A 163 -5.41 -12.08 -14.61
N GLU A 164 -5.01 -12.77 -15.68
CA GLU A 164 -5.91 -13.17 -16.77
C GLU A 164 -6.95 -14.22 -16.36
N ASP A 165 -6.65 -15.02 -15.33
CA ASP A 165 -7.55 -16.03 -14.75
C ASP A 165 -8.43 -15.45 -13.63
N ASN A 166 -8.50 -14.12 -13.50
CA ASN A 166 -9.21 -13.41 -12.44
C ASN A 166 -8.75 -13.76 -11.02
N VAL A 167 -7.47 -14.14 -10.86
CA VAL A 167 -6.87 -14.44 -9.55
C VAL A 167 -6.31 -13.14 -8.95
N PRO A 168 -6.71 -12.76 -7.72
CA PRO A 168 -6.16 -11.60 -7.03
C PRO A 168 -4.66 -11.72 -6.78
N LEU A 169 -3.95 -10.59 -6.87
CA LEU A 169 -2.50 -10.50 -6.81
C LEU A 169 -2.02 -9.75 -5.57
N SER A 170 -0.90 -10.18 -5.01
CA SER A 170 -0.08 -9.40 -4.07
C SER A 170 0.72 -8.30 -4.80
N MET A 171 1.30 -7.35 -4.06
CA MET A 171 2.18 -6.34 -4.64
C MET A 171 3.44 -6.94 -5.30
N TYR A 172 3.99 -8.02 -4.74
CA TYR A 172 5.11 -8.72 -5.36
C TYR A 172 4.73 -9.39 -6.68
N GLU A 173 3.56 -10.03 -6.75
CA GLU A 173 3.07 -10.62 -8.00
C GLU A 173 2.74 -9.53 -9.03
N ILE A 174 2.17 -8.40 -8.64
CA ILE A 174 1.94 -7.27 -9.55
C ILE A 174 3.26 -6.81 -10.19
N ARG A 175 4.31 -6.62 -9.39
CA ARG A 175 5.65 -6.27 -9.88
C ARG A 175 6.21 -7.36 -10.82
N THR A 176 6.07 -8.63 -10.43
CA THR A 176 6.56 -9.77 -11.21
C THR A 176 5.84 -9.90 -12.55
N ASN A 177 4.52 -9.70 -12.58
CA ASN A 177 3.74 -9.73 -13.80
C ASN A 177 4.13 -8.58 -14.75
N TYR A 178 4.44 -7.38 -14.23
CA TYR A 178 5.01 -6.31 -15.05
C TYR A 178 6.36 -6.68 -15.68
N LEU A 179 7.26 -7.31 -14.92
CA LEU A 179 8.56 -7.77 -15.42
C LEU A 179 8.40 -8.83 -16.51
N ASN A 180 7.50 -9.79 -16.29
CA ASN A 180 7.25 -10.91 -17.21
C ASN A 180 6.36 -10.53 -18.40
N SER A 181 5.88 -9.27 -18.47
CA SER A 181 4.88 -8.83 -19.46
C SER A 181 3.60 -9.67 -19.43
N GLU A 182 3.22 -10.16 -18.25
CA GLU A 182 1.98 -10.89 -18.02
C GLU A 182 0.80 -9.93 -17.88
N PHE A 183 -0.39 -10.41 -18.22
CA PHE A 183 -1.59 -9.60 -18.05
C PHE A 183 -1.91 -9.40 -16.57
N LEU A 184 -2.23 -8.15 -16.24
CA LEU A 184 -2.77 -7.75 -14.96
C LEU A 184 -3.63 -6.51 -15.16
N THR A 185 -4.64 -6.33 -14.32
CA THR A 185 -5.40 -5.08 -14.26
C THR A 185 -6.03 -4.88 -12.90
N LEU A 186 -6.22 -3.63 -12.50
CA LEU A 186 -7.14 -3.28 -11.43
C LEU A 186 -8.59 -3.63 -11.85
N VAL A 187 -9.33 -4.25 -10.93
CA VAL A 187 -10.79 -4.40 -10.95
C VAL A 187 -11.39 -3.75 -9.70
N SER A 188 -12.66 -3.35 -9.78
CA SER A 188 -13.38 -2.78 -8.63
C SER A 188 -13.84 -3.89 -7.68
N ALA A 189 -13.84 -3.60 -6.39
CA ALA A 189 -14.36 -4.53 -5.38
C ALA A 189 -15.87 -4.83 -5.53
N ASP A 190 -16.62 -3.96 -6.22
CA ASP A 190 -18.07 -4.10 -6.44
C ASP A 190 -18.42 -4.76 -7.79
N ASP A 191 -17.46 -4.95 -8.70
CA ASP A 191 -17.70 -5.45 -10.05
C ASP A 191 -17.04 -6.82 -10.29
N LYS A 192 -17.71 -7.88 -9.81
CA LYS A 192 -17.20 -9.27 -9.87
C LYS A 192 -17.26 -9.91 -11.25
N ASP A 193 -18.07 -9.36 -12.16
CA ASP A 193 -18.28 -9.88 -13.52
C ASP A 193 -17.62 -8.97 -14.59
N ALA A 194 -16.68 -8.12 -14.16
CA ALA A 194 -15.99 -7.19 -15.03
C ALA A 194 -15.29 -7.92 -16.20
N ASP A 195 -15.54 -7.45 -17.41
CA ASP A 195 -14.75 -7.80 -18.58
C ASP A 195 -13.33 -7.26 -18.40
N LEU A 196 -12.36 -8.16 -18.14
CA LEU A 196 -10.99 -7.79 -17.75
C LEU A 196 -10.30 -6.90 -18.79
N ARG A 197 -10.58 -7.07 -20.09
CA ARG A 197 -9.97 -6.23 -21.13
C ARG A 197 -10.55 -4.82 -21.10
N LYS A 198 -11.86 -4.68 -20.88
CA LYS A 198 -12.49 -3.37 -20.68
C LYS A 198 -12.04 -2.71 -19.37
N ALA A 199 -11.88 -3.49 -18.30
CA ALA A 199 -11.36 -2.99 -17.03
C ALA A 199 -9.93 -2.46 -17.21
N ALA A 200 -9.06 -3.18 -17.93
CA ALA A 200 -7.70 -2.73 -18.25
C ALA A 200 -7.69 -1.41 -19.05
N GLU A 201 -8.53 -1.29 -20.07
CA GLU A 201 -8.65 -0.05 -20.85
C GLU A 201 -9.16 1.12 -20.00
N LYS A 202 -10.18 0.87 -19.16
CA LYS A 202 -10.77 1.87 -18.26
C LYS A 202 -9.78 2.33 -17.19
N ASN A 203 -8.99 1.42 -16.65
CA ASN A 203 -8.08 1.65 -15.52
C ASN A 203 -6.63 1.85 -15.95
N GLU A 204 -6.33 2.12 -17.23
CA GLU A 204 -4.97 2.22 -17.75
C GLU A 204 -4.12 3.27 -17.00
N SER A 205 -4.71 4.41 -16.59
CA SER A 205 -4.00 5.43 -15.81
C SER A 205 -3.60 4.92 -14.42
N ILE A 206 -4.47 4.14 -13.78
CA ILE A 206 -4.19 3.52 -12.48
C ILE A 206 -3.14 2.41 -12.65
N ASN A 207 -3.28 1.57 -13.66
CA ASN A 207 -2.29 0.55 -13.99
C ASN A 207 -0.90 1.19 -14.21
N LEU A 208 -0.82 2.27 -14.99
CA LEU A 208 0.43 3.03 -15.19
C LEU A 208 0.98 3.64 -13.88
N TYR A 209 0.10 4.14 -13.02
CA TYR A 209 0.47 4.69 -11.72
C TYR A 209 1.04 3.62 -10.78
N PHE A 210 0.45 2.42 -10.74
CA PHE A 210 1.01 1.29 -9.98
C PHE A 210 2.34 0.82 -10.56
N LEU A 211 2.47 0.77 -11.89
CA LEU A 211 3.73 0.46 -12.55
C LEU A 211 4.85 1.44 -12.14
N LYS A 212 4.56 2.75 -12.06
CA LYS A 212 5.50 3.77 -11.56
C LYS A 212 6.04 3.42 -10.18
N ASN A 213 5.14 3.00 -9.28
CA ASN A 213 5.39 2.86 -7.85
C ASN A 213 5.85 1.45 -7.43
N CYS A 214 5.79 0.43 -8.28
CA CYS A 214 6.19 -0.93 -7.92
C CYS A 214 7.72 -1.19 -7.99
N PHE A 215 8.54 -0.14 -7.91
CA PHE A 215 10.00 -0.27 -7.99
C PHE A 215 10.61 -0.82 -6.70
N ARG A 216 10.39 -0.14 -5.57
CA ARG A 216 10.80 -0.56 -4.22
C ARG A 216 9.54 -0.77 -3.36
N ILE A 217 9.55 -1.79 -2.52
CA ILE A 217 8.40 -2.13 -1.65
C ILE A 217 8.87 -2.14 -0.20
N SER A 218 8.10 -1.56 0.71
CA SER A 218 8.39 -1.66 2.14
C SER A 218 7.14 -1.91 2.98
N PHE A 219 7.34 -2.37 4.20
CA PHE A 219 6.32 -2.85 5.13
C PHE A 219 6.62 -2.36 6.55
N GLU A 220 5.62 -2.40 7.41
CA GLU A 220 5.80 -2.22 8.85
C GLU A 220 6.25 -3.54 9.49
N THR A 221 7.24 -3.48 10.38
CA THR A 221 7.64 -4.67 11.15
C THR A 221 6.53 -5.13 12.10
N TYR A 222 5.74 -4.20 12.63
CA TYR A 222 4.62 -4.48 13.53
C TYR A 222 3.29 -4.12 12.86
N ASN A 223 2.38 -5.09 12.81
CA ASN A 223 1.06 -4.98 12.20
C ASN A 223 0.00 -5.19 13.28
N GLY A 224 -0.39 -4.09 13.92
CA GLY A 224 -1.38 -4.05 15.00
C GLY A 224 -2.01 -2.66 15.12
N PHE A 225 -2.66 -2.39 16.24
CA PHE A 225 -3.26 -1.08 16.51
C PHE A 225 -2.19 0.00 16.66
N GLY A 226 -2.42 1.16 16.03
CA GLY A 226 -1.53 2.31 16.04
C GLY A 226 -0.22 2.06 15.29
N GLU A 227 0.74 2.96 15.47
CA GLU A 227 2.02 2.90 14.78
C GLU A 227 3.15 2.51 15.75
N ARG A 228 4.08 1.66 15.29
CA ARG A 228 5.33 1.37 15.98
C ARG A 228 6.51 1.58 15.03
N LYS A 229 7.71 1.79 15.59
CA LYS A 229 8.94 1.91 14.79
C LYS A 229 9.34 0.55 14.22
N GLY A 230 9.96 0.58 13.04
CA GLY A 230 10.50 -0.58 12.35
C GLY A 230 9.92 -0.72 10.95
N SER A 231 10.81 -0.96 9.99
CA SER A 231 10.45 -1.20 8.60
C SER A 231 11.17 -2.43 8.07
N VAL A 232 10.52 -3.08 7.11
CA VAL A 232 11.06 -4.16 6.29
C VAL A 232 11.03 -3.68 4.85
N CYS A 233 12.15 -3.79 4.14
CA CYS A 233 12.31 -3.25 2.79
C CYS A 233 12.72 -4.35 1.80
N LEU A 234 12.02 -4.43 0.67
CA LEU A 234 12.47 -5.10 -0.54
C LEU A 234 13.13 -4.06 -1.43
N VAL A 235 14.46 -4.07 -1.49
CA VAL A 235 15.27 -3.05 -2.16
C VAL A 235 15.85 -3.64 -3.44
N PRO A 236 15.64 -3.03 -4.63
CA PRO A 236 16.22 -3.53 -5.86
C PRO A 236 17.75 -3.56 -5.80
N GLU A 237 18.38 -4.56 -6.41
CA GLU A 237 19.84 -4.70 -6.35
C GLU A 237 20.55 -3.42 -6.83
N HIS A 238 21.61 -3.03 -6.11
CA HIS A 238 22.45 -1.86 -6.39
C HIS A 238 21.72 -0.50 -6.36
N TYR A 239 20.48 -0.44 -5.88
CA TYR A 239 19.75 0.82 -5.74
C TYR A 239 20.14 1.56 -4.45
N PRO A 240 20.75 2.76 -4.52
CA PRO A 240 21.16 3.50 -3.34
C PRO A 240 19.97 4.27 -2.75
N VAL A 241 19.35 3.72 -1.71
CA VAL A 241 18.12 4.26 -1.11
C VAL A 241 18.38 5.61 -0.48
N CYS A 242 19.40 5.73 0.38
CA CYS A 242 19.71 6.97 1.09
C CYS A 242 19.99 8.11 0.11
N ARG A 243 20.81 7.85 -0.91
CA ARG A 243 21.12 8.86 -1.93
C ARG A 243 19.86 9.30 -2.69
N ASN A 244 18.94 8.39 -2.97
CA ASN A 244 17.69 8.73 -3.66
C ASN A 244 16.79 9.60 -2.76
N GLU A 245 16.67 9.26 -1.48
CA GLU A 245 15.87 10.00 -0.52
C GLU A 245 16.45 11.39 -0.23
N GLU A 246 17.77 11.54 -0.18
CA GLU A 246 18.45 12.85 -0.14
C GLU A 246 18.16 13.71 -1.38
N LEU A 247 18.15 13.09 -2.57
CA LEU A 247 17.77 13.78 -3.81
C LEU A 247 16.30 14.19 -3.79
N ASN A 248 15.41 13.33 -3.30
CA ASN A 248 13.98 13.61 -3.20
C ASN A 248 13.68 14.73 -2.20
N HIS A 249 14.35 14.71 -1.06
CA HIS A 249 14.27 15.77 -0.06
C HIS A 249 14.62 17.13 -0.66
N ARG A 250 15.80 17.24 -1.31
CA ARG A 250 16.20 18.49 -1.99
C ARG A 250 15.21 18.90 -3.07
N PHE A 251 14.77 17.95 -3.90
CA PHE A 251 13.77 18.21 -4.92
C PHE A 251 12.48 18.80 -4.33
N ARG A 252 11.96 18.22 -3.24
CA ARG A 252 10.76 18.73 -2.58
C ARG A 252 10.96 20.12 -2.00
N VAL A 253 12.06 20.37 -1.28
CA VAL A 253 12.37 21.70 -0.73
C VAL A 253 12.43 22.76 -1.84
N GLU A 254 13.03 22.44 -2.99
CA GLU A 254 13.20 23.38 -4.10
C GLU A 254 11.93 23.58 -4.94
N ASN A 255 11.09 22.55 -5.08
CA ASN A 255 10.01 22.52 -6.09
C ASN A 255 8.60 22.46 -5.49
N MET A 256 8.44 22.35 -4.17
CA MET A 256 7.11 22.30 -3.55
C MET A 256 6.36 23.62 -3.76
N PRO A 257 5.12 23.57 -4.30
CA PRO A 257 4.29 24.75 -4.44
C PRO A 257 4.10 25.47 -3.10
N GLU A 258 3.94 26.78 -3.13
CA GLU A 258 3.90 27.62 -1.93
C GLU A 258 2.79 27.20 -0.97
N GLU A 259 1.62 26.85 -1.51
CA GLU A 259 0.46 26.38 -0.79
C GLU A 259 0.70 25.05 -0.05
N TYR A 260 1.71 24.27 -0.42
CA TYR A 260 2.02 22.96 0.18
C TYR A 260 3.30 22.93 1.01
N ARG A 261 4.02 24.05 1.14
CA ARG A 261 5.30 24.10 1.89
C ARG A 261 5.17 23.70 3.36
N TYR A 262 3.98 23.78 3.95
CA TYR A 262 3.72 23.29 5.30
C TYR A 262 3.98 21.77 5.45
N LEU A 263 3.97 21.02 4.35
CA LEU A 263 4.29 19.59 4.35
C LEU A 263 5.78 19.28 4.49
N LEU A 264 6.66 20.26 4.27
CA LEU A 264 8.09 20.07 4.48
C LEU A 264 8.39 19.71 5.94
N ASP A 265 7.68 20.31 6.90
CA ASP A 265 7.84 19.98 8.32
C ASP A 265 7.44 18.52 8.62
N ALA A 266 6.40 18.02 7.95
CA ALA A 266 5.99 16.61 8.08
C ALA A 266 7.04 15.68 7.45
N GLN A 267 7.65 16.09 6.34
CA GLN A 267 8.72 15.35 5.70
C GLN A 267 9.99 15.30 6.57
N GLU A 268 10.41 16.41 7.18
CA GLU A 268 11.58 16.43 8.07
C GLU A 268 11.38 15.49 9.26
N LYS A 269 10.22 15.55 9.92
CA LYS A 269 9.88 14.64 11.01
C LYS A 269 9.90 13.18 10.59
N TYR A 270 9.45 12.89 9.37
CA TYR A 270 9.54 11.54 8.82
C TYR A 270 11.01 11.13 8.71
N LEU A 271 11.85 11.93 8.05
CA LEU A 271 13.26 11.61 7.85
C LEU A 271 14.03 11.40 9.17
N GLU A 272 13.75 12.22 10.18
CA GLU A 272 14.32 12.08 11.53
C GLU A 272 13.90 10.77 12.21
N LYS A 273 12.63 10.36 12.04
CA LYS A 273 12.05 9.18 12.70
C LYS A 273 12.63 7.86 12.18
N THR A 274 12.92 7.80 10.89
CA THR A 274 13.33 6.59 10.16
C THR A 274 14.84 6.50 9.92
N ASN A 275 15.62 7.49 10.36
CA ASN A 275 17.09 7.48 10.34
C ASN A 275 17.70 7.16 8.96
N HIS A 276 17.35 7.97 7.95
CA HIS A 276 17.77 7.83 6.53
C HIS A 276 19.27 8.11 6.26
N THR A 277 20.13 7.91 7.25
CA THR A 277 21.59 8.10 7.12
C THR A 277 22.34 6.80 6.82
N GLU A 278 21.68 5.65 6.96
CA GLU A 278 22.22 4.31 6.68
C GLU A 278 21.29 3.58 5.70
N GLU A 279 21.88 2.85 4.74
CA GLU A 279 21.10 2.06 3.79
C GLU A 279 20.25 1.03 4.56
N PRO A 280 18.95 0.89 4.22
CA PRO A 280 18.10 -0.07 4.90
C PRO A 280 18.55 -1.49 4.57
N THR A 281 18.41 -2.40 5.53
CA THR A 281 18.58 -3.84 5.28
C THR A 281 17.62 -4.30 4.19
N ALA A 282 18.16 -4.93 3.16
CA ALA A 282 17.36 -5.52 2.09
C ALA A 282 16.92 -6.93 2.50
N TYR A 283 15.62 -7.14 2.71
CA TYR A 283 15.10 -8.43 3.18
C TYR A 283 14.69 -9.34 2.02
N SER A 284 14.76 -10.65 2.25
CA SER A 284 14.38 -11.65 1.25
C SER A 284 12.89 -11.59 0.92
N VAL A 285 12.54 -11.76 -0.36
CA VAL A 285 11.14 -11.81 -0.79
C VAL A 285 10.41 -12.97 -0.12
N ARG A 286 11.11 -14.12 -0.02
CA ARG A 286 10.59 -15.36 0.54
C ARG A 286 10.11 -15.17 1.99
N SER A 287 10.88 -14.49 2.83
CA SER A 287 10.52 -14.27 4.24
C SER A 287 9.35 -13.29 4.38
N VAL A 288 9.33 -12.21 3.59
CA VAL A 288 8.27 -11.21 3.61
C VAL A 288 6.93 -11.77 3.14
N TYR A 289 6.93 -12.62 2.12
CA TYR A 289 5.71 -13.20 1.55
C TYR A 289 5.39 -14.61 2.05
N ALA A 290 6.10 -15.09 3.08
CA ALA A 290 5.75 -16.31 3.77
C ALA A 290 4.34 -16.24 4.38
N ALA A 291 3.74 -17.41 4.61
CA ALA A 291 2.49 -17.50 5.36
C ALA A 291 2.74 -16.99 6.79
N PRO A 292 1.90 -16.07 7.31
CA PRO A 292 2.09 -15.54 8.65
C PRO A 292 1.69 -16.58 9.70
N GLU A 293 2.41 -16.59 10.82
CA GLU A 293 2.12 -17.48 11.95
C GLU A 293 1.29 -16.76 13.02
N ARG A 294 0.23 -17.40 13.52
CA ARG A 294 -0.46 -16.92 14.72
C ARG A 294 0.41 -17.30 15.92
N LYS A 295 0.92 -16.31 16.67
CA LYS A 295 1.54 -16.58 17.97
C LYS A 295 0.47 -17.20 18.88
N SER A 296 0.73 -18.40 19.39
CA SER A 296 -0.15 -19.18 20.27
C SER A 296 -0.30 -18.56 21.65
#